data_AF-A0A7X7ET26-F1
#
_entry.id   AF-A0A7X7ET26-F1
#
_cell.length_a   1.000
_cell.length_b   1.000
_cell.length_c   1.000
_cell.angle_alpha   90.00
_cell.angle_beta   90.00
_cell.angle_gamma   90.00
#
_symmetry.space_group_name_H-M   'P 1'
#
loop_
_entity.id
_entity.type
_entity.pdbx_description
1 polymer ?
#
loop_
_entity_poly.entity_id
_entity_poly.type
_entity_poly.pdbx_seq_one_letter_code
_entity_poly.pdbx_strand_id
1 'polypeptide(L)'
;MYLNACIKTSVRPSPSAFDIATHFGLGLDTRHRFPIADNLHISLAPSQILFITGPSGSGKSTLIKILKKSLTPNLDLEKISFQPKKILPDQFPLPLPHALHYLALAGLADAFILLRTPSELSDGQRYRLKLALAFSKSPPLIIADQFLDSLDRLTAKIIAANTRKFALRYQTALILASPHNDFVPQLKPDFLIEKPFAAPAQIKHFPRRSSKTT
;
A
#
# COMPACT_ATOMS: atom_id res chain seq x y z
N MET A 1 -0.46 15.49 11.75
CA MET A 1 -1.52 15.88 10.78
C MET A 1 -2.88 15.49 11.37
N TYR A 2 -3.89 16.37 11.32
CA TYR A 2 -5.26 16.05 11.76
C TYR A 2 -6.10 15.54 10.59
N LEU A 3 -6.70 14.36 10.71
CA LEU A 3 -7.57 13.79 9.66
C LEU A 3 -8.97 13.51 10.22
N ASN A 4 -9.95 14.29 9.77
CA ASN A 4 -11.39 14.02 9.94
C ASN A 4 -11.99 13.73 8.55
N ALA A 5 -12.50 12.53 8.33
CA ALA A 5 -13.00 12.11 7.03
C ALA A 5 -14.22 11.17 7.13
N CYS A 6 -15.28 11.52 6.41
CA CYS A 6 -16.50 10.72 6.29
C CYS A 6 -16.89 10.61 4.81
N ILE A 7 -17.25 9.41 4.33
CA ILE A 7 -17.91 9.24 3.04
C ILE A 7 -19.41 9.25 3.28
N LYS A 8 -20.14 9.98 2.44
CA LYS A 8 -21.59 9.85 2.30
C LYS A 8 -21.83 9.01 1.05
N THR A 9 -22.38 7.82 1.21
CA THR A 9 -22.83 7.01 0.06
C THR A 9 -24.36 7.04 0.01
N SER A 10 -24.91 7.21 -1.19
CA SER A 10 -26.34 7.10 -1.45
C SER A 10 -26.56 6.03 -2.52
N VAL A 11 -27.58 5.20 -2.33
CA VAL A 11 -28.05 4.30 -3.39
C VAL A 11 -28.76 5.16 -4.44
N ARG A 12 -28.41 5.00 -5.72
CA ARG A 12 -29.18 5.63 -6.80
C ARG A 12 -30.46 4.82 -7.01
N PRO A 13 -31.65 5.43 -6.94
CA PRO A 13 -32.90 4.70 -7.14
C PRO A 13 -32.97 4.17 -8.56
N SER A 14 -33.27 2.89 -8.68
CA SER A 14 -33.61 2.19 -9.92
C SER A 14 -34.62 1.09 -9.61
N PRO A 15 -35.39 0.59 -10.60
CA PRO A 15 -36.31 -0.52 -10.37
C PRO A 15 -35.61 -1.72 -9.72
N SER A 16 -34.43 -2.09 -10.22
CA SER A 16 -33.63 -3.18 -9.64
C SER A 16 -33.14 -2.87 -8.21
N ALA A 17 -32.79 -1.62 -7.90
CA ALA A 17 -32.42 -1.25 -6.54
C ALA A 17 -33.61 -1.38 -5.57
N PHE A 18 -34.82 -1.07 -6.04
CA PHE A 18 -36.07 -1.21 -5.27
C PHE A 18 -36.42 -2.67 -5.03
N ASP A 19 -36.29 -3.52 -6.06
CA ASP A 19 -36.54 -4.95 -5.94
C ASP A 19 -35.56 -5.61 -4.97
N ILE A 20 -34.26 -5.31 -5.09
CA ILE A 20 -33.22 -5.82 -4.18
C ILE A 20 -33.50 -5.33 -2.75
N ALA A 21 -33.77 -4.04 -2.58
CA ALA A 21 -34.03 -3.49 -1.25
C ALA A 21 -35.26 -4.13 -0.59
N THR A 22 -36.33 -4.35 -1.35
CA THR A 22 -37.54 -5.01 -0.87
C THR A 22 -37.29 -6.47 -0.49
N HIS A 23 -36.55 -7.22 -1.30
CA HIS A 23 -36.22 -8.63 -1.03
C HIS A 23 -35.34 -8.80 0.22
N PHE A 24 -34.49 -7.83 0.53
CA PHE A 24 -33.61 -7.86 1.70
C PHE A 24 -34.13 -7.02 2.88
N GLY A 25 -35.34 -6.46 2.80
CA GLY A 25 -35.93 -5.62 3.86
C GLY A 25 -35.17 -4.33 4.15
N LEU A 26 -34.47 -3.78 3.15
CA LEU A 26 -33.66 -2.57 3.24
C LEU A 26 -34.48 -1.33 2.84
N GLY A 27 -34.37 -0.24 3.59
CA GLY A 27 -34.90 1.06 3.17
C GLY A 27 -33.99 1.75 2.15
N LEU A 28 -34.55 2.29 1.06
CA LEU A 28 -33.77 2.96 0.00
C LEU A 28 -33.38 4.41 0.31
N ASP A 29 -33.99 5.02 1.33
CA ASP A 29 -33.79 6.42 1.69
C ASP A 29 -32.56 6.66 2.59
N THR A 30 -31.76 5.64 2.84
CA THR A 30 -30.64 5.74 3.77
C THR A 30 -29.39 6.33 3.10
N ARG A 31 -29.19 7.65 3.27
CA ARG A 31 -27.85 8.24 3.15
C ARG A 31 -26.97 7.69 4.28
N HIS A 32 -26.27 6.59 4.02
CA HIS A 32 -25.33 6.05 5.00
C HIS A 32 -24.08 6.94 5.08
N ARG A 33 -23.81 7.44 6.29
CA ARG A 33 -22.54 8.08 6.64
C ARG A 33 -21.59 7.00 7.12
N PHE A 34 -20.52 6.78 6.38
CA PHE A 34 -19.45 5.87 6.75
C PHE A 34 -18.26 6.69 7.28
N PRO A 35 -18.05 6.74 8.61
CA PRO A 35 -16.87 7.38 9.17
C PRO A 35 -15.62 6.64 8.69
N ILE A 36 -14.70 7.36 8.05
CA ILE A 36 -13.43 6.80 7.58
C ILE A 36 -12.37 6.97 8.66
N ALA A 37 -12.28 8.17 9.25
CA ALA A 37 -11.36 8.53 10.31
C ALA A 37 -11.94 9.69 11.14
N ASP A 38 -11.91 9.55 12.47
CA ASP A 38 -12.25 10.60 13.43
C ASP A 38 -11.01 10.94 14.25
N ASN A 39 -10.59 12.20 14.20
CA ASN A 39 -9.50 12.80 14.97
C ASN A 39 -8.16 12.05 14.91
N LEU A 40 -7.81 11.55 13.72
CA LEU A 40 -6.59 10.77 13.52
C LEU A 40 -5.37 11.71 13.49
N HIS A 41 -4.50 11.66 14.52
CA HIS A 41 -3.22 12.37 14.51
C HIS A 41 -2.06 11.43 14.17
N ILE A 42 -1.53 11.56 12.96
CA ILE A 42 -0.37 10.78 12.53
C ILE A 42 0.75 11.73 12.08
N SER A 43 1.95 11.47 12.58
CA SER A 43 3.21 12.05 12.13
C SER A 43 4.14 10.88 11.84
N LEU A 44 4.56 10.74 10.58
CA LEU A 44 5.46 9.69 10.12
C LEU A 44 6.87 10.28 10.00
N ALA A 45 7.78 9.82 10.83
CA ALA A 45 9.20 10.11 10.72
C ALA A 45 9.84 9.30 9.56
N PRO A 46 11.03 9.71 9.07
CA PRO A 46 11.82 8.91 8.15
C PRO A 46 11.95 7.45 8.62
N SER A 47 11.93 6.51 7.66
CA SER A 47 11.91 5.06 7.89
C SER A 47 10.67 4.46 8.57
N GLN A 48 9.73 5.28 9.07
CA GLN A 48 8.54 4.75 9.73
C GLN A 48 7.53 4.21 8.74
N ILE A 49 6.83 3.15 9.15
CA ILE A 49 5.83 2.48 8.32
C ILE A 49 4.47 2.60 8.99
N LEU A 50 3.52 3.18 8.26
CA LEU A 50 2.10 3.11 8.55
C LEU A 50 1.48 2.03 7.68
N PHE A 51 0.90 1.02 8.30
CA PHE A 51 0.15 -0.03 7.63
C PHE A 51 -1.34 0.10 7.90
N ILE A 52 -2.17 0.01 6.85
CA ILE A 52 -3.63 0.10 6.92
C ILE A 52 -4.20 -1.25 6.50
N THR A 53 -4.92 -1.90 7.40
CA THR A 53 -5.56 -3.20 7.16
C THR A 53 -7.05 -3.18 7.44
N GLY A 54 -7.77 -4.18 6.95
CA GLY A 54 -9.22 -4.33 7.11
C GLY A 54 -9.87 -5.03 5.93
N PRO A 55 -11.15 -5.44 6.06
CA PRO A 55 -11.87 -6.18 5.01
C PRO A 55 -11.91 -5.45 3.66
N SER A 56 -12.11 -6.18 2.57
CA SER A 56 -12.39 -5.55 1.27
C SER A 56 -13.63 -4.65 1.37
N GLY A 57 -13.62 -3.50 0.70
CA GLY A 57 -14.72 -2.53 0.77
C GLY A 57 -14.80 -1.69 2.05
N SER A 58 -13.89 -1.86 3.03
CA SER A 58 -13.94 -1.08 4.29
C SER A 58 -13.56 0.40 4.17
N GLY A 59 -13.08 0.84 3.00
CA GLY A 59 -12.70 2.23 2.71
C GLY A 59 -11.20 2.55 2.79
N LYS A 60 -10.31 1.53 2.85
CA LYS A 60 -8.84 1.70 2.88
C LYS A 60 -8.31 2.58 1.74
N SER A 61 -8.73 2.30 0.51
CA SER A 61 -8.34 3.07 -0.68
C SER A 61 -8.81 4.52 -0.59
N THR A 62 -9.99 4.77 -0.01
CA THR A 62 -10.47 6.14 0.20
C THR A 62 -9.68 6.85 1.29
N LEU A 63 -9.33 6.17 2.39
CA LEU A 63 -8.45 6.71 3.42
C LEU A 63 -7.08 7.09 2.82
N ILE A 64 -6.47 6.22 2.02
CA ILE A 64 -5.24 6.52 1.28
C ILE A 64 -5.42 7.74 0.36
N LYS A 65 -6.51 7.82 -0.42
CA LYS A 65 -6.75 8.96 -1.31
C LYS A 65 -6.79 10.29 -0.55
N ILE A 66 -7.35 10.30 0.65
CA ILE A 66 -7.39 11.50 1.50
C ILE A 66 -5.99 11.80 2.04
N LEU A 67 -5.27 10.80 2.54
CA LEU A 67 -3.88 10.96 2.98
C LEU A 67 -2.97 11.48 1.85
N LYS A 68 -3.10 10.92 0.63
CA LYS A 68 -2.34 11.33 -0.57
C LYS A 68 -2.52 12.82 -0.89
N LYS A 69 -3.67 13.42 -0.62
CA LYS A 69 -3.94 14.84 -0.89
C LYS A 69 -3.23 15.79 0.06
N SER A 70 -2.96 15.34 1.28
CA SER A 70 -2.39 16.18 2.34
C SER A 70 -0.89 15.91 2.58
N LEU A 71 -0.34 14.87 1.97
CA LEU A 71 1.05 14.46 2.13
C LEU A 71 1.83 14.76 0.84
N THR A 72 2.61 15.83 0.84
CA THR A 72 3.54 16.17 -0.25
C THR A 72 4.94 16.38 0.32
N PRO A 73 6.02 15.90 -0.34
CA PRO A 73 6.05 15.04 -1.53
C PRO A 73 5.78 13.55 -1.21
N ASN A 74 5.11 12.84 -2.13
CA ASN A 74 4.91 11.39 -2.06
C ASN A 74 5.21 10.72 -3.40
N LEU A 75 5.74 9.49 -3.37
CA LEU A 75 5.80 8.60 -4.52
C LEU A 75 4.66 7.59 -4.41
N ASP A 76 3.72 7.65 -5.34
CA ASP A 76 2.61 6.70 -5.43
C ASP A 76 3.00 5.50 -6.28
N LEU A 77 3.02 4.31 -5.69
CA LEU A 77 3.40 3.06 -6.37
C LEU A 77 2.50 2.78 -7.58
N GLU A 78 1.24 3.17 -7.53
CA GLU A 78 0.27 2.98 -8.62
C GLU A 78 0.62 3.83 -9.86
N LYS A 79 1.29 4.97 -9.66
CA LYS A 79 1.67 5.90 -10.74
C LYS A 79 2.99 5.53 -11.43
N ILE A 80 3.66 4.47 -10.99
CA ILE A 80 4.88 3.99 -11.65
C ILE A 80 4.50 3.37 -12.99
N SER A 81 5.01 3.97 -14.07
CA SER A 81 4.92 3.48 -15.43
C SER A 81 6.18 2.70 -15.83
N PHE A 82 6.04 1.91 -16.89
CA PHE A 82 7.14 1.14 -17.47
C PHE A 82 7.43 1.58 -18.90
N GLN A 83 8.63 1.24 -19.36
CA GLN A 83 9.06 1.39 -20.74
C GLN A 83 8.84 0.05 -21.47
N PRO A 84 7.81 -0.09 -22.32
CA PRO A 84 7.32 -1.40 -22.77
C PRO A 84 8.33 -2.22 -23.57
N LYS A 85 9.25 -1.58 -24.28
CA LYS A 85 10.25 -2.25 -25.15
C LYS A 85 11.58 -2.57 -24.45
N LYS A 86 11.75 -2.15 -23.19
CA LYS A 86 13.00 -2.34 -22.45
C LYS A 86 12.93 -3.55 -21.55
N ILE A 87 14.05 -4.26 -21.42
CA ILE A 87 14.15 -5.34 -20.44
C ILE A 87 14.16 -4.79 -19.01
N LEU A 88 14.01 -5.65 -17.99
CA LEU A 88 13.87 -5.23 -16.60
C LEU A 88 15.00 -4.30 -16.10
N PRO A 89 16.29 -4.64 -16.25
CA PRO A 89 17.39 -3.75 -15.83
C PRO A 89 17.37 -2.39 -16.54
N ASP A 90 16.95 -2.35 -17.80
CA ASP A 90 16.94 -1.13 -18.62
C ASP A 90 15.77 -0.19 -18.28
N GLN A 91 14.84 -0.64 -17.43
CA GLN A 91 13.80 0.22 -16.85
C GLN A 91 14.39 1.30 -15.93
N PHE A 92 15.61 1.08 -15.42
CA PHE A 92 16.28 1.93 -14.46
C PHE A 92 17.25 2.88 -15.17
N PRO A 93 17.22 4.19 -14.88
CA PRO A 93 18.24 5.12 -15.34
C PRO A 93 19.51 5.02 -14.46
N LEU A 94 20.01 3.80 -14.23
CA LEU A 94 21.11 3.49 -13.32
C LEU A 94 22.06 2.46 -13.96
N PRO A 95 23.33 2.39 -13.52
CA PRO A 95 24.22 1.32 -13.93
C PRO A 95 23.66 -0.06 -13.56
N LEU A 96 23.94 -1.07 -14.39
CA LEU A 96 23.41 -2.43 -14.25
C LEU A 96 23.52 -3.01 -12.83
N PRO A 97 24.67 -2.92 -12.11
CA PRO A 97 24.75 -3.45 -10.75
C PRO A 97 23.73 -2.84 -9.77
N HIS A 98 23.42 -1.55 -9.92
CA HIS A 98 22.43 -0.86 -9.10
C HIS A 98 21.00 -1.26 -9.48
N ALA A 99 20.71 -1.42 -10.77
CA ALA A 99 19.43 -1.93 -11.23
C ALA A 99 19.16 -3.34 -10.68
N LEU A 100 20.16 -4.23 -10.78
CA LEU A 100 20.10 -5.60 -10.25
C LEU A 100 19.89 -5.61 -8.73
N HIS A 101 20.53 -4.70 -7.99
CA HIS A 101 20.31 -4.57 -6.54
C HIS A 101 18.85 -4.30 -6.19
N TYR A 102 18.19 -3.33 -6.84
CA TYR A 102 16.78 -3.02 -6.56
C TYR A 102 15.82 -4.11 -7.04
N LEU A 103 16.12 -4.74 -8.17
CA LEU A 103 15.37 -5.90 -8.66
C LEU A 103 15.47 -7.06 -7.67
N ALA A 104 16.67 -7.38 -7.18
CA ALA A 104 16.88 -8.41 -6.16
C ALA A 104 16.18 -8.07 -4.84
N LEU A 105 16.21 -6.80 -4.41
CA LEU A 105 15.50 -6.33 -3.21
C LEU A 105 13.99 -6.56 -3.30
N ALA A 106 13.42 -6.41 -4.51
CA ALA A 106 12.03 -6.73 -4.80
C ALA A 106 11.80 -8.21 -5.16
N GLY A 107 12.79 -9.08 -5.03
CA GLY A 107 12.67 -10.53 -5.29
C GLY A 107 12.63 -10.90 -6.77
N LEU A 108 13.28 -10.12 -7.63
CA LEU A 108 13.48 -10.38 -9.06
C LEU A 108 14.97 -10.58 -9.35
N ALA A 109 15.49 -11.77 -9.04
CA ALA A 109 16.90 -12.12 -9.24
C ALA A 109 17.11 -13.26 -10.25
N ASP A 110 16.04 -13.79 -10.85
CA ASP A 110 16.13 -14.86 -11.84
C ASP A 110 16.61 -14.32 -13.20
N ALA A 111 17.65 -14.93 -13.76
CA ALA A 111 18.30 -14.47 -14.98
C ALA A 111 17.35 -14.41 -16.18
N PHE A 112 16.46 -15.38 -16.35
CA PHE A 112 15.51 -15.38 -17.46
C PHE A 112 14.46 -14.28 -17.29
N ILE A 113 14.00 -14.02 -16.07
CA ILE A 113 13.08 -12.92 -15.78
C ILE A 113 13.74 -11.56 -16.07
N LEU A 114 15.02 -11.38 -15.74
CA LEU A 114 15.75 -10.13 -15.98
C LEU A 114 15.81 -9.75 -17.47
N LEU A 115 15.76 -10.72 -18.38
CA LEU A 115 15.77 -10.51 -19.83
C LEU A 115 14.38 -10.27 -20.44
N ARG A 116 13.30 -10.27 -19.64
CA ARG A 116 11.93 -10.02 -20.12
C ARG A 116 11.61 -8.54 -20.21
N THR A 117 10.56 -8.22 -20.95
CA THR A 117 9.88 -6.92 -20.97
C THR A 117 8.72 -6.88 -19.97
N PRO A 118 8.21 -5.71 -19.55
CA PRO A 118 7.08 -5.60 -18.61
C PRO A 118 5.78 -6.29 -19.07
N SER A 119 5.55 -6.40 -20.38
CA SER A 119 4.44 -7.18 -20.97
C SER A 119 4.65 -8.68 -20.83
N GLU A 120 5.91 -9.11 -20.76
CA GLU A 120 6.43 -10.45 -20.47
C GLU A 120 5.98 -11.07 -19.14
N LEU A 121 5.62 -10.20 -18.18
CA LEU A 121 5.56 -10.54 -16.76
C LEU A 121 4.16 -10.91 -16.27
N SER A 122 4.10 -11.83 -15.31
CA SER A 122 2.91 -12.04 -14.48
C SER A 122 2.59 -10.81 -13.63
N ASP A 123 1.37 -10.69 -13.12
CA ASP A 123 0.96 -9.53 -12.33
C ASP A 123 1.80 -9.35 -11.05
N GLY A 124 2.19 -10.47 -10.40
CA GLY A 124 3.07 -10.44 -9.23
C GLY A 124 4.51 -10.05 -9.58
N GLN A 125 5.03 -10.47 -10.74
CA GLN A 125 6.35 -10.03 -11.22
C GLN A 125 6.32 -8.54 -11.60
N ARG A 126 5.26 -8.09 -12.28
CA ARG A 126 5.04 -6.70 -12.66
C ARG A 126 4.90 -5.79 -11.44
N TYR A 127 4.20 -6.24 -10.40
CA TYR A 127 4.12 -5.53 -9.11
C TYR A 127 5.50 -5.37 -8.47
N ARG A 128 6.28 -6.45 -8.41
CA ARG A 128 7.66 -6.41 -7.89
C ARG A 128 8.56 -5.47 -8.70
N LEU A 129 8.40 -5.40 -10.02
CA LEU A 129 9.11 -4.43 -10.86
C LEU A 129 8.72 -2.98 -10.49
N LYS A 130 7.43 -2.68 -10.26
CA LYS A 130 7.01 -1.36 -9.75
C LYS A 130 7.72 -1.05 -8.43
N LEU A 131 7.71 -2.00 -7.50
CA LEU A 131 8.33 -1.83 -6.19
C LEU A 131 9.83 -1.54 -6.29
N ALA A 132 10.55 -2.28 -7.15
CA ALA A 132 11.97 -2.04 -7.43
C ALA A 132 12.23 -0.63 -7.98
N LEU A 133 11.42 -0.19 -8.95
CA LEU A 133 11.49 1.17 -9.50
C LEU A 133 11.11 2.26 -8.48
N ALA A 134 10.24 1.94 -7.52
CA ALA A 134 9.91 2.83 -6.42
C ALA A 134 11.11 3.01 -5.49
N PHE A 135 11.75 1.89 -5.13
CA PHE A 135 12.92 1.85 -4.26
C PHE A 135 14.12 2.56 -4.88
N SER A 136 14.34 2.40 -6.18
CA SER A 136 15.48 3.02 -6.87
C SER A 136 15.44 4.56 -6.86
N LYS A 137 14.25 5.15 -6.73
CA LYS A 137 14.07 6.60 -6.63
C LYS A 137 14.37 7.18 -5.25
N SER A 138 14.51 6.34 -4.22
CA SER A 138 14.75 6.72 -2.83
C SER A 138 13.95 7.97 -2.36
N PRO A 139 12.61 8.01 -2.57
CA PRO A 139 11.82 9.16 -2.18
C PRO A 139 11.72 9.25 -0.64
N PRO A 140 11.38 10.42 -0.08
CA PRO A 140 11.15 10.56 1.36
C PRO A 140 9.92 9.79 1.85
N LEU A 141 8.94 9.56 0.97
CA LEU A 141 7.69 8.85 1.27
C LEU A 141 7.23 8.02 0.07
N ILE A 142 6.90 6.74 0.29
CA ILE A 142 6.20 5.87 -0.67
C ILE A 142 4.81 5.54 -0.14
N ILE A 143 3.83 5.59 -1.04
CA ILE A 143 2.45 5.19 -0.77
C ILE A 143 2.10 4.03 -1.70
N ALA A 144 1.55 2.95 -1.15
CA ALA A 144 1.05 1.80 -1.92
C ALA A 144 -0.33 1.39 -1.40
N ASP A 145 -1.33 1.48 -2.28
CA ASP A 145 -2.58 0.72 -2.10
C ASP A 145 -2.37 -0.70 -2.62
N GLN A 146 -3.16 -1.65 -2.11
CA GLN A 146 -3.07 -3.08 -2.47
C GLN A 146 -1.66 -3.68 -2.31
N PHE A 147 -1.00 -3.34 -1.21
CA PHE A 147 0.37 -3.74 -0.91
C PHE A 147 0.50 -5.28 -0.83
N LEU A 148 1.27 -5.85 -1.75
CA LEU A 148 1.55 -7.30 -1.87
C LEU A 148 0.33 -8.19 -2.17
N ASP A 149 -0.81 -7.61 -2.56
CA ASP A 149 -2.07 -8.36 -2.76
C ASP A 149 -1.98 -9.40 -3.89
N SER A 150 -1.14 -9.14 -4.91
CA SER A 150 -0.96 -10.02 -6.07
C SER A 150 0.13 -11.09 -5.89
N LEU A 151 0.76 -11.17 -4.71
CA LEU A 151 1.85 -12.11 -4.44
C LEU A 151 1.35 -13.34 -3.67
N ASP A 152 2.02 -14.48 -3.87
CA ASP A 152 1.82 -15.62 -2.98
C ASP A 152 2.30 -15.29 -1.55
N ARG A 153 1.81 -16.06 -0.57
CA ARG A 153 2.00 -15.77 0.86
C ARG A 153 3.46 -15.81 1.30
N LEU A 154 4.27 -16.70 0.72
CA LEU A 154 5.68 -16.80 1.07
C LEU A 154 6.47 -15.64 0.49
N THR A 155 6.25 -15.33 -0.80
CA THR A 155 6.86 -14.17 -1.44
C THR A 155 6.45 -12.87 -0.74
N ALA A 156 5.17 -12.70 -0.39
CA ALA A 156 4.71 -11.52 0.35
C ALA A 156 5.48 -11.32 1.67
N LYS A 157 5.70 -12.37 2.45
CA LYS A 157 6.50 -12.29 3.70
C LYS A 157 7.95 -11.88 3.45
N ILE A 158 8.58 -12.42 2.40
CA ILE A 158 9.96 -12.08 2.03
C ILE A 158 10.04 -10.61 1.60
N ILE A 159 9.14 -10.17 0.71
CA ILE A 159 9.13 -8.79 0.21
C ILE A 159 8.76 -7.80 1.32
N ALA A 160 7.89 -8.16 2.26
CA ALA A 160 7.60 -7.35 3.44
C ALA A 160 8.85 -7.13 4.32
N ALA A 161 9.63 -8.19 4.55
CA ALA A 161 10.90 -8.08 5.29
C ALA A 161 11.91 -7.17 4.56
N ASN A 162 12.03 -7.32 3.24
CA ASN A 162 12.90 -6.48 2.41
C ASN A 162 12.44 -5.02 2.39
N THR A 163 11.13 -4.78 2.32
CA THR A 163 10.51 -3.45 2.38
C THR A 163 10.83 -2.76 3.71
N ARG A 164 10.79 -3.50 4.83
CA ARG A 164 11.20 -2.96 6.13
C ARG A 164 12.68 -2.59 6.17
N LYS A 165 13.55 -3.46 5.63
CA LYS A 165 15.00 -3.17 5.52
C LYS A 165 15.25 -1.95 4.63
N PHE A 166 14.51 -1.82 3.53
CA PHE A 166 14.56 -0.65 2.64
C PHE A 166 14.21 0.63 3.39
N ALA A 167 13.06 0.68 4.07
CA ALA A 167 12.63 1.86 4.82
C ALA A 167 13.69 2.34 5.82
N LEU A 168 14.31 1.40 6.55
CA LEU A 168 15.39 1.68 7.49
C LEU A 168 16.66 2.19 6.80
N ARG A 169 17.11 1.51 5.75
CA ARG A 169 18.38 1.83 5.09
C ARG A 169 18.34 3.15 4.33
N TYR A 170 17.24 3.43 3.66
CA TYR A 170 17.09 4.60 2.78
C TYR A 170 16.33 5.75 3.44
N GLN A 171 15.97 5.60 4.74
CA GLN A 171 15.24 6.61 5.50
C GLN A 171 13.91 7.03 4.85
N THR A 172 13.29 6.11 4.11
CA THR A 172 12.01 6.35 3.42
C THR A 172 10.85 5.98 4.32
N ALA A 173 9.93 6.91 4.56
CA ALA A 173 8.65 6.60 5.21
C ALA A 173 7.73 5.84 4.25
N LEU A 174 6.87 4.95 4.78
CA LEU A 174 5.96 4.14 3.96
C LEU A 174 4.51 4.23 4.49
N ILE A 175 3.56 4.41 3.59
CA ILE A 175 2.12 4.24 3.85
C ILE A 175 1.63 3.12 2.96
N LEU A 176 1.23 2.01 3.57
CA LEU A 176 0.92 0.76 2.89
C LEU A 176 -0.49 0.33 3.29
N ALA A 177 -1.30 -0.15 2.36
CA ALA A 177 -2.59 -0.77 2.71
C ALA A 177 -2.77 -2.13 2.03
N SER A 178 -3.34 -3.09 2.77
CA SER A 178 -3.70 -4.38 2.24
C SER A 178 -4.81 -5.02 3.09
N PRO A 179 -5.74 -5.79 2.51
CA PRO A 179 -6.66 -6.62 3.28
C PRO A 179 -5.95 -7.79 3.99
N HIS A 180 -4.71 -8.11 3.61
CA HIS A 180 -3.95 -9.21 4.17
C HIS A 180 -3.01 -8.72 5.27
N ASN A 181 -2.89 -9.49 6.35
CA ASN A 181 -2.06 -9.15 7.50
C ASN A 181 -1.03 -10.24 7.85
N ASP A 182 -0.94 -11.32 7.07
CA ASP A 182 -0.07 -12.47 7.34
C ASP A 182 1.43 -12.15 7.26
N PHE A 183 1.80 -11.05 6.59
CA PHE A 183 3.16 -10.54 6.48
C PHE A 183 3.50 -9.40 7.45
N VAL A 184 2.56 -8.97 8.30
CA VAL A 184 2.78 -7.88 9.28
C VAL A 184 3.96 -8.16 10.23
N PRO A 185 4.19 -9.40 10.72
CA PRO A 185 5.35 -9.69 11.57
C PRO A 185 6.71 -9.43 10.88
N GLN A 186 6.77 -9.60 9.56
CA GLN A 186 7.96 -9.32 8.74
C GLN A 186 8.08 -7.83 8.42
N LEU A 187 6.95 -7.17 8.14
CA LEU A 187 6.90 -5.74 7.83
C LEU A 187 7.23 -4.87 9.05
N LYS A 188 6.85 -5.31 10.26
CA LYS A 188 7.04 -4.58 11.53
C LYS A 188 6.66 -3.10 11.41
N PRO A 189 5.38 -2.78 11.13
CA PRO A 189 4.94 -1.40 11.01
C PRO A 189 5.04 -0.68 12.35
N ASP A 190 5.33 0.61 12.30
CA ASP A 190 5.36 1.50 13.46
C ASP A 190 3.95 1.95 13.86
N PHE A 191 3.06 2.07 12.87
CA PHE A 191 1.65 2.37 13.06
C PHE A 191 0.81 1.35 12.29
N LEU A 192 -0.24 0.84 12.92
CA LEU A 192 -1.23 -0.03 12.31
C LEU A 192 -2.61 0.61 12.44
N ILE A 193 -3.24 0.90 11.30
CA ILE A 193 -4.64 1.29 11.24
C ILE A 193 -5.46 0.05 10.88
N GLU A 194 -6.39 -0.33 11.75
CA GLU A 194 -7.41 -1.32 11.46
C GLU A 194 -8.70 -0.57 11.08
N LYS A 195 -9.16 -0.77 9.84
CA LYS A 195 -10.43 -0.20 9.34
C LYS A 195 -11.50 -1.28 9.25
N PRO A 196 -12.33 -1.47 10.30
CA PRO A 196 -13.47 -2.38 10.27
C PRO A 196 -14.55 -1.92 9.30
N PHE A 197 -15.45 -2.84 8.92
CA PHE A 197 -16.63 -2.53 8.10
C PHE A 197 -17.57 -1.62 8.91
N ALA A 198 -18.06 -0.55 8.27
CA ALA A 198 -19.01 0.42 8.84
C ALA A 198 -18.64 1.14 10.16
N ALA A 199 -17.43 0.93 10.71
CA ALA A 199 -16.95 1.58 11.93
C ALA A 199 -15.68 2.43 11.71
N PRO A 200 -15.38 3.44 12.54
CA PRO A 200 -14.21 4.30 12.38
C PRO A 200 -12.89 3.50 12.48
N ALA A 201 -11.84 4.01 11.83
CA ALA A 201 -10.50 3.45 11.91
C ALA A 201 -9.94 3.49 13.35
N GLN A 202 -9.32 2.39 13.79
CA GLN A 202 -8.58 2.32 15.05
C GLN A 202 -7.08 2.30 14.77
N ILE A 203 -6.28 2.98 15.61
CA ILE A 203 -4.82 3.02 15.47
C ILE A 203 -4.17 2.25 16.62
N LYS A 204 -3.22 1.39 16.27
CA LYS A 204 -2.25 0.80 17.20
C LYS A 204 -0.88 1.36 16.86
N HIS A 205 -0.18 1.92 17.86
CA HIS A 205 1.19 2.39 17.71
C HIS A 205 2.14 1.38 18.34
N PHE A 206 3.17 0.99 17.59
CA PHE A 206 4.22 0.08 18.02
C PHE A 206 5.53 0.87 18.10
N PRO A 207 5.81 1.54 19.23
CA PRO A 207 7.03 2.32 19.36
C PRO A 207 8.24 1.40 19.17
N ARG A 208 9.22 1.83 18.37
CA ARG A 208 10.52 1.15 18.31
C ARG A 208 11.12 1.18 19.71
N ARG A 209 11.49 0.02 20.26
CA ARG A 209 12.36 -0.01 21.43
C ARG A 209 13.63 0.76 21.04
N SER A 210 13.88 1.88 21.70
CA SER A 210 15.19 2.52 21.63
C SER A 210 16.19 1.46 22.09
N SER A 211 17.14 1.13 21.24
CA SER A 211 18.37 0.52 21.72
C SER A 211 18.95 1.51 22.72
N LYS A 212 18.77 1.24 24.01
CA LYS A 212 19.57 1.87 25.04
C LYS A 212 21.01 1.52 24.69
N THR A 213 21.73 2.49 24.17
CA THR A 213 23.18 2.47 24.14
C THR A 213 23.61 2.31 25.58
N THR A 214 24.10 1.12 25.91
CA THR A 214 24.87 0.84 27.12
C THR A 214 26.24 0.38 26.64
#